data_AF-M3AS40-F1
#
_entry.id   AF-M3AS40-F1
#
_cell.length_a   1.000
_cell.length_b   1.000
_cell.length_c   1.000
_cell.angle_alpha   90.00
_cell.angle_beta   90.00
_cell.angle_gamma   90.00
#
_symmetry.space_group_name_H-M   'P 1'
#
loop_
_entity.id
_entity.type
_entity.pdbx_description
1 polymer ?
#
loop_
_entity_poly.entity_id
_entity_poly.type
_entity_poly.pdbx_seq_one_letter_code
_entity_poly.pdbx_strand_id
1 'polypeptide(L)'
;MSLGEIQSWHVPNSIRKTRTLSCNLPNITSPTWTRRSSNGFFGQTLSAGYLYLTISRINHACVPNASHQDGVIIAEETIATGEEISISYDSDKYECLTAEQRGKIIQNTYGFQCDCIACRASDIRMISDARRQLILHLKSALQGFQPPDLNFLNTATQTGLWHLDWPPTRSRLPRPLSKTQKIEYTFLLAKLREAEGLPGVTIGKAYSEAAWLLFQHLEDYVLECPFLEDLVFLEPARCVQAWMLKALDLYQKSCPPGHQNLRTMQENWVEMRQLRFVGDSNLAGRSVSSNRLVHDDEQRVFSLVITAIA
;
A
#
# COMPACT_ATOMS: atom_id res chain seq x y z
N MET A 1 0.83 -30.16 40.31
CA MET A 1 0.41 -30.14 38.88
C MET A 1 1.56 -29.52 38.11
N SER A 2 2.08 -30.25 37.13
CA SER A 2 3.37 -29.98 36.48
C SER A 2 3.35 -28.72 35.63
N LEU A 3 4.46 -27.98 35.67
CA LEU A 3 4.84 -26.96 34.70
C LEU A 3 5.01 -27.66 33.34
N GLY A 4 4.14 -27.34 32.38
CA GLY A 4 4.24 -27.84 31.01
C GLY A 4 5.39 -27.15 30.26
N GLU A 5 6.23 -27.96 29.63
CA GLU A 5 7.41 -27.57 28.87
C GLU A 5 7.09 -26.59 27.73
N ILE A 6 7.92 -25.54 27.60
CA ILE A 6 7.93 -24.65 26.45
C ILE A 6 8.56 -25.41 25.28
N GLN A 7 7.74 -25.93 24.37
CA GLN A 7 8.23 -26.44 23.09
C GLN A 7 8.69 -25.26 22.22
N SER A 8 9.99 -25.19 21.97
CA SER A 8 10.61 -24.35 20.95
C SER A 8 10.10 -24.78 19.56
N TRP A 9 9.45 -23.88 18.83
CA TRP A 9 9.03 -24.16 17.46
C TRP A 9 10.20 -23.93 16.51
N HIS A 10 10.78 -25.03 16.03
CA HIS A 10 11.70 -25.01 14.90
C HIS A 10 10.93 -24.71 13.61
N VAL A 11 11.31 -23.62 12.93
CA VAL A 11 10.90 -23.31 11.56
C VAL A 11 11.47 -24.40 10.64
N PRO A 12 10.65 -25.19 9.93
CA PRO A 12 11.18 -26.16 8.97
C PRO A 12 11.68 -25.40 7.75
N ASN A 13 13.00 -25.49 7.50
CA ASN A 13 13.76 -25.08 6.31
C ASN A 13 13.12 -23.97 5.45
N SER A 14 13.53 -22.72 5.70
CA SER A 14 13.31 -21.52 4.88
C SER A 14 11.88 -21.30 4.35
N ILE A 15 11.20 -20.27 4.85
CA ILE A 15 10.00 -19.74 4.20
C ILE A 15 10.45 -19.01 2.92
N ARG A 16 10.52 -19.73 1.79
CA ARG A 16 10.52 -19.06 0.48
C ARG A 16 9.15 -18.43 0.25
N LYS A 17 9.14 -17.33 -0.53
CA LYS A 17 8.05 -16.41 -0.96
C LYS A 17 6.65 -16.99 -1.28
N THR A 18 6.40 -18.28 -1.13
CA THR A 18 5.15 -18.97 -1.51
C THR A 18 4.39 -19.60 -0.34
N ARG A 19 4.87 -19.51 0.91
CA ARG A 19 4.17 -20.10 2.06
C ARG A 19 3.28 -19.07 2.77
N THR A 20 2.02 -19.10 2.39
CA THR A 20 0.91 -18.39 3.04
C THR A 20 0.49 -19.11 4.32
N LEU A 21 0.38 -18.39 5.45
CA LEU A 21 -0.32 -18.92 6.63
C LEU A 21 -1.81 -18.56 6.49
N SER A 22 -2.67 -19.57 6.38
CA SER A 22 -4.13 -19.42 6.27
C SER A 22 -4.82 -20.14 7.43
N CYS A 23 -5.83 -19.49 8.02
CA CYS A 23 -6.72 -20.11 9.01
C CYS A 23 -8.05 -20.47 8.34
N ASN A 24 -8.48 -21.74 8.42
CA ASN A 24 -9.81 -22.17 8.00
C ASN A 24 -10.88 -21.59 8.95
N LEU A 25 -11.90 -20.92 8.39
CA LEU A 25 -13.01 -20.32 9.15
C LEU A 25 -14.09 -21.38 9.47
N PRO A 26 -14.49 -21.59 10.73
CA PRO A 26 -15.77 -22.21 11.06
C PRO A 26 -16.90 -21.17 11.10
N ASN A 27 -18.07 -21.53 10.55
CA ASN A 27 -19.30 -20.75 10.63
C ASN A 27 -19.77 -20.63 12.08
N ILE A 28 -19.70 -19.43 12.67
CA ILE A 28 -20.31 -19.15 13.97
C ILE A 28 -21.07 -17.83 13.90
N THR A 29 -22.39 -17.93 14.04
CA THR A 29 -23.34 -16.81 14.14
C THR A 29 -23.57 -16.46 15.62
N SER A 30 -23.14 -15.28 16.07
CA SER A 30 -23.59 -14.70 17.35
C SER A 30 -23.43 -13.17 17.33
N PRO A 31 -24.49 -12.38 17.57
CA PRO A 31 -24.41 -10.93 17.62
C PRO A 31 -24.24 -10.45 19.07
N THR A 32 -23.30 -9.52 19.27
CA THR A 32 -23.17 -8.50 20.35
C THR A 32 -21.74 -8.43 20.89
N TRP A 33 -20.89 -7.57 20.31
CA TRP A 33 -19.66 -7.15 20.98
C TRP A 33 -19.36 -5.67 20.75
N THR A 34 -19.13 -4.98 21.86
CA THR A 34 -18.53 -3.66 21.96
C THR A 34 -17.11 -3.68 21.40
N ARG A 35 -16.74 -2.58 20.72
CA ARG A 35 -15.42 -2.31 20.12
C ARG A 35 -14.28 -2.67 21.08
N ARG A 36 -13.60 -3.80 20.86
CA ARG A 36 -12.44 -4.24 21.66
C ARG A 36 -11.34 -4.73 20.72
N SER A 37 -10.32 -3.91 20.53
CA SER A 37 -9.12 -4.24 19.76
C SER A 37 -8.02 -4.75 20.68
N SER A 38 -8.14 -6.00 21.12
CA SER A 38 -7.00 -6.80 21.56
C SER A 38 -7.00 -8.06 20.71
N ASN A 39 -6.30 -7.99 19.56
CA ASN A 39 -6.19 -9.03 18.53
C ASN A 39 -7.47 -9.38 17.75
N GLY A 40 -8.47 -8.49 17.79
CA GLY A 40 -9.64 -8.55 16.91
C GLY A 40 -9.35 -7.87 15.58
N PHE A 41 -9.48 -8.61 14.47
CA PHE A 41 -9.39 -8.04 13.12
C PHE A 41 -10.79 -7.74 12.59
N PHE A 42 -10.98 -6.58 11.98
CA PHE A 42 -12.27 -6.17 11.43
C PHE A 42 -12.32 -6.47 9.93
N GLY A 43 -13.36 -7.19 9.49
CA GLY A 43 -13.66 -7.33 8.06
C GLY A 43 -14.28 -6.04 7.51
N GLN A 44 -14.01 -5.71 6.24
CA GLN A 44 -14.46 -4.45 5.62
C GLN A 44 -15.99 -4.34 5.40
N THR A 45 -16.78 -5.37 5.71
CA THR A 45 -18.20 -5.44 5.32
C THR A 45 -19.19 -5.74 6.44
N LEU A 46 -18.74 -6.11 7.65
CA LEU A 46 -19.62 -6.44 8.77
C LEU A 46 -19.01 -5.92 10.07
N SER A 47 -19.85 -5.43 10.98
CA SER A 47 -19.53 -5.04 12.37
C SER A 47 -19.03 -6.22 13.24
N ALA A 48 -18.48 -7.27 12.63
CA ALA A 48 -17.96 -8.46 13.28
C ALA A 48 -16.44 -8.34 13.47
N GLY A 49 -15.98 -8.51 14.71
CA GLY A 49 -14.58 -8.74 15.02
C GLY A 49 -14.27 -10.23 14.95
N TYR A 50 -13.13 -10.58 14.35
CA TYR A 50 -12.65 -11.96 14.26
C TYR A 50 -11.46 -12.18 15.19
N LEU A 51 -11.45 -13.30 15.91
CA LEU A 51 -10.33 -13.74 16.74
C LEU A 51 -9.57 -14.87 16.03
N TYR A 52 -8.36 -14.56 15.55
CA TYR A 52 -7.49 -15.54 14.89
C TYR A 52 -6.38 -15.98 15.86
N LEU A 53 -6.61 -17.05 16.62
CA LEU A 53 -5.70 -17.48 17.70
C LEU A 53 -4.24 -17.66 17.25
N THR A 54 -4.01 -18.13 16.03
CA THR A 54 -2.66 -18.30 15.47
C THR A 54 -2.01 -16.96 15.14
N ILE A 55 -2.74 -16.04 14.49
CA ILE A 55 -2.25 -14.71 14.09
C ILE A 55 -2.02 -13.84 15.32
N SER A 56 -2.83 -13.99 16.38
CA SER A 56 -2.68 -13.30 17.66
C SER A 56 -1.34 -13.54 18.38
N ARG A 57 -0.51 -14.49 17.90
CA ARG A 57 0.83 -14.77 18.43
C ARG A 57 1.92 -13.92 17.76
N ILE A 58 1.61 -13.23 16.66
CA ILE A 58 2.57 -12.45 15.88
C ILE A 58 2.76 -11.09 16.54
N ASN A 59 4.00 -10.73 16.81
CA ASN A 59 4.34 -9.49 17.48
C ASN A 59 4.23 -8.27 16.57
N HIS A 60 4.23 -7.09 17.21
CA HIS A 60 4.13 -5.81 16.52
C HIS A 60 5.48 -5.26 16.06
N ALA A 61 5.53 -4.74 14.84
CA ALA A 61 6.52 -3.74 14.43
C ALA A 61 5.85 -2.60 13.65
N CYS A 62 6.35 -1.36 13.82
CA CYS A 62 5.85 -0.20 13.07
C CYS A 62 6.26 -0.19 11.60
N VAL A 63 7.34 -0.93 11.28
CA VAL A 63 7.84 -1.25 9.95
C VAL A 63 7.99 -2.77 9.93
N PRO A 64 6.90 -3.51 9.65
CA PRO A 64 6.87 -4.96 9.77
C PRO A 64 7.42 -5.67 8.52
N ASN A 65 7.91 -6.91 8.70
CA ASN A 65 8.35 -7.77 7.60
C ASN A 65 7.20 -8.62 6.99
N ALA A 66 6.01 -8.56 7.59
CA ALA A 66 4.80 -9.16 7.05
C ALA A 66 3.57 -8.23 7.20
N SER A 67 2.55 -8.46 6.37
CA SER A 67 1.25 -7.82 6.46
C SER A 67 0.15 -8.84 6.70
N HIS A 68 -0.97 -8.36 7.24
CA HIS A 68 -2.18 -9.14 7.43
C HIS A 68 -3.27 -8.63 6.48
N GLN A 69 -3.80 -9.53 5.66
CA GLN A 69 -4.89 -9.25 4.72
C GLN A 69 -5.92 -10.37 4.82
N ASP A 70 -7.14 -10.06 5.22
CA ASP A 70 -8.29 -11.00 5.22
C ASP A 70 -8.01 -12.37 5.88
N GLY A 71 -7.35 -12.39 7.04
CA GLY A 71 -7.03 -13.63 7.77
C GLY A 71 -5.78 -14.34 7.24
N VAL A 72 -5.03 -13.70 6.37
CA VAL A 72 -3.82 -14.23 5.73
C VAL A 72 -2.61 -13.37 6.09
N ILE A 73 -1.49 -14.03 6.41
CA ILE A 73 -0.19 -13.38 6.65
C ILE A 73 0.68 -13.51 5.41
N ILE A 74 1.16 -12.37 4.91
CA ILE A 74 1.92 -12.25 3.68
C ILE A 74 3.26 -11.60 4.01
N ALA A 75 4.36 -12.25 3.64
CA ALA A 75 5.69 -11.67 3.79
C ALA A 75 5.86 -10.51 2.81
N GLU A 76 6.27 -9.35 3.32
CA GLU A 76 6.54 -8.15 2.51
C GLU A 76 7.99 -8.13 2.00
N GLU A 77 8.85 -8.93 2.63
CA GLU A 77 10.25 -9.10 2.26
C GLU A 77 10.72 -10.54 2.47
N THR A 78 12.02 -10.79 2.22
CA THR A 78 12.60 -12.12 2.47
C THR A 78 12.90 -12.25 3.95
N ILE A 79 12.25 -13.20 4.62
CA ILE A 79 12.41 -13.47 6.05
C ILE A 79 13.36 -14.66 6.24
N ALA A 80 14.46 -14.45 6.96
CA ALA A 80 15.46 -15.48 7.19
C ALA A 80 14.95 -16.59 8.13
N THR A 81 15.59 -17.77 8.09
CA THR A 81 15.22 -18.85 9.04
C THR A 81 15.59 -18.43 10.46
N GLY A 82 14.61 -18.48 11.36
CA GLY A 82 14.78 -18.04 12.75
C GLY A 82 14.54 -16.55 12.97
N GLU A 83 14.31 -15.77 11.91
CA GLU A 83 13.87 -14.38 12.03
C GLU A 83 12.41 -14.33 12.47
N GLU A 84 12.10 -13.38 13.34
CA GLU A 84 10.75 -13.17 13.85
C GLU A 84 9.84 -12.56 12.78
N ILE A 85 8.63 -13.11 12.64
CA ILE A 85 7.58 -12.52 11.82
C ILE A 85 6.88 -11.45 12.66
N SER A 86 6.72 -10.25 12.10
CA SER A 86 6.03 -9.13 12.75
C SER A 86 4.99 -8.50 11.84
N ILE A 87 3.95 -7.91 12.42
CA ILE A 87 2.90 -7.16 11.70
C ILE A 87 2.65 -5.79 12.34
N SER A 88 2.06 -4.85 11.60
CA SER A 88 1.50 -3.64 12.22
C SER A 88 0.12 -3.93 12.77
N TYR A 89 -0.12 -3.65 14.06
CA TYR A 89 -1.42 -3.89 14.68
C TYR A 89 -2.50 -2.90 14.21
N ASP A 90 -2.09 -1.70 13.78
CA ASP A 90 -2.98 -0.69 13.20
C ASP A 90 -2.22 0.10 12.14
N SER A 91 -2.08 -0.47 10.94
CA SER A 91 -1.31 0.14 9.83
C SER A 91 -1.81 1.54 9.46
N ASP A 92 -3.14 1.72 9.42
CA ASP A 92 -3.77 2.95 8.94
C ASP A 92 -3.63 4.11 9.94
N LYS A 93 -3.66 3.80 11.23
CA LYS A 93 -3.38 4.78 12.29
C LYS A 93 -1.90 5.05 12.39
N TYR A 94 -1.07 4.02 12.47
CA TYR A 94 0.34 4.17 12.78
C TYR A 94 1.13 4.83 11.65
N GLU A 95 0.74 4.71 10.37
CA GLU A 95 1.45 5.34 9.24
C GLU A 95 1.59 6.87 9.35
N CYS A 96 0.74 7.53 10.15
CA CYS A 96 0.71 8.98 10.29
C CYS A 96 1.26 9.51 11.64
N LEU A 97 1.73 8.62 12.53
CA LEU A 97 2.08 8.97 13.90
C LEU A 97 3.59 8.92 14.13
N THR A 98 4.10 9.80 15.00
CA THR A 98 5.50 9.73 15.47
C THR A 98 5.72 8.52 16.37
N ALA A 99 6.98 8.13 16.58
CA ALA A 99 7.38 7.05 17.47
C ALA A 99 6.85 7.24 18.90
N GLU A 100 6.84 8.48 19.40
CA GLU A 100 6.29 8.80 20.72
C GLU A 100 4.77 8.57 20.77
N GLN A 101 4.04 9.05 19.76
CA GLN A 101 2.59 8.88 19.67
C GLN A 101 2.20 7.41 19.51
N ARG A 102 2.90 6.67 18.64
CA ARG A 102 2.72 5.22 18.47
C ARG A 102 3.02 4.49 19.78
N GLY A 103 4.15 4.80 20.42
CA GLY A 103 4.55 4.20 21.70
C GLY A 103 3.50 4.39 22.79
N LYS A 104 2.92 5.60 22.92
CA LYS A 104 1.83 5.86 23.86
C LYS A 104 0.59 5.03 23.54
N ILE A 105 0.17 4.97 22.28
CA ILE A 105 -1.01 4.17 21.91
C ILE A 105 -0.74 2.69 22.17
N ILE A 106 0.41 2.17 21.74
CA ILE A 106 0.76 0.75 21.88
C ILE A 106 0.85 0.35 23.35
N GLN A 107 1.50 1.16 24.18
CA GLN A 107 1.60 0.92 25.62
C GLN A 107 0.22 0.91 26.29
N ASN A 108 -0.66 1.83 25.90
CA ASN A 108 -1.99 1.91 26.49
C ASN A 108 -2.93 0.80 26.01
N THR A 109 -2.88 0.42 24.74
CA THR A 109 -3.78 -0.58 24.13
C THR A 109 -3.31 -2.02 24.37
N TYR A 110 -1.99 -2.26 24.29
CA TYR A 110 -1.41 -3.61 24.31
C TYR A 110 -0.46 -3.87 25.49
N GLY A 111 -0.13 -2.84 26.29
CA GLY A 111 0.63 -3.03 27.52
C GLY A 111 2.15 -3.14 27.37
N PHE A 112 2.72 -2.84 26.20
CA PHE A 112 4.17 -2.92 25.96
C PHE A 112 4.73 -1.67 25.25
N GLN A 113 6.05 -1.46 25.36
CA GLN A 113 6.78 -0.43 24.62
C GLN A 113 7.36 -1.02 23.33
N CYS A 114 7.04 -0.44 22.18
CA CYS A 114 7.62 -0.86 20.91
C CYS A 114 9.07 -0.39 20.79
N ASP A 115 10.00 -1.31 20.51
CA ASP A 115 11.44 -1.05 20.41
C ASP A 115 11.99 -1.24 18.97
N CYS A 116 11.11 -1.37 17.98
CA CYS A 116 11.49 -1.59 16.58
C CYS A 116 12.36 -0.44 16.04
N ILE A 117 13.00 -0.66 14.89
CA ILE A 117 13.95 0.30 14.29
C ILE A 117 13.37 1.71 14.10
N ALA A 118 12.06 1.83 13.85
CA ALA A 118 11.36 3.12 13.69
C ALA A 118 10.98 3.80 15.01
N CYS A 119 11.05 3.08 16.14
CA CYS A 119 10.70 3.58 17.48
C CYS A 119 11.91 3.79 18.38
N ARG A 120 12.97 2.99 18.21
CA ARG A 120 14.22 3.09 18.98
C ARG A 120 14.92 4.42 18.73
N ALA A 121 15.40 5.06 19.81
CA ALA A 121 16.16 6.30 19.72
C ALA A 121 17.38 6.14 18.79
N SER A 122 17.33 6.79 17.63
CA SER A 122 18.32 6.72 16.56
C SER A 122 18.02 7.79 15.51
N ASP A 123 18.96 8.06 14.60
CA ASP A 123 18.72 8.93 13.44
C ASP A 123 17.59 8.39 12.55
N ILE A 124 17.44 7.06 12.50
CA ILE A 124 16.37 6.39 11.76
C ILE A 124 15.00 6.77 12.31
N ARG A 125 14.85 6.86 13.65
CA ARG A 125 13.61 7.34 14.27
C ARG A 125 13.29 8.77 13.84
N MET A 126 14.25 9.68 13.85
CA MET A 126 14.01 11.08 13.44
C MET A 126 13.55 11.16 11.98
N ILE A 127 14.17 10.39 11.10
CA ILE A 127 13.80 10.31 9.69
C ILE A 127 12.40 9.69 9.52
N SER A 128 12.09 8.61 10.24
CA SER A 128 10.76 7.97 10.24
C SER A 128 9.67 8.93 10.73
N ASP A 129 9.92 9.66 11.82
CA ASP A 129 8.98 10.65 12.35
C ASP A 129 8.72 11.76 11.31
N ALA A 130 9.77 12.28 10.67
CA ALA A 130 9.61 13.28 9.61
C ALA A 130 8.79 12.75 8.42
N ARG A 131 9.06 11.53 7.95
CA ARG A 131 8.29 10.90 6.85
C ARG A 131 6.83 10.72 7.22
N ARG A 132 6.53 10.21 8.42
CA ARG A 132 5.14 9.96 8.86
C ARG A 132 4.36 11.25 9.08
N GLN A 133 5.01 12.34 9.49
CA GLN A 133 4.39 13.66 9.51
C GLN A 133 4.07 14.14 8.08
N LEU A 134 4.98 13.98 7.12
CA LEU A 134 4.67 14.32 5.72
C LEU A 134 3.53 13.46 5.16
N ILE A 135 3.51 12.17 5.47
CA ILE A 135 2.42 11.25 5.11
C ILE A 135 1.08 11.74 5.68
N LEU A 136 1.03 12.14 6.95
CA LEU A 136 -0.17 12.68 7.59
C LEU A 136 -0.74 13.88 6.82
N HIS A 137 0.13 14.84 6.47
CA HIS A 137 -0.26 16.05 5.78
C HIS A 137 -0.76 15.77 4.36
N LEU A 138 -0.02 14.97 3.58
CA LEU A 138 -0.40 14.61 2.20
C LEU A 138 -1.69 13.78 2.18
N LYS A 139 -1.79 12.75 3.03
CA LYS A 139 -2.99 11.90 3.14
C LYS A 139 -4.21 12.72 3.52
N SER A 140 -4.09 13.65 4.46
CA SER A 140 -5.19 14.53 4.85
C SER A 140 -5.60 15.46 3.72
N ALA A 141 -4.63 16.07 3.04
CA ALA A 141 -4.89 16.99 1.94
C ALA A 141 -5.56 16.30 0.74
N LEU A 142 -5.12 15.10 0.36
CA LEU A 142 -5.73 14.29 -0.69
C LEU A 142 -7.18 13.89 -0.36
N GLN A 143 -7.49 13.73 0.94
CA GLN A 143 -8.85 13.50 1.43
C GLN A 143 -9.70 14.79 1.52
N GLY A 144 -9.13 15.97 1.23
CA GLY A 144 -9.83 17.25 1.31
C GLY A 144 -9.89 17.87 2.71
N PHE A 145 -9.03 17.41 3.63
CA PHE A 145 -9.00 17.88 5.02
C PHE A 145 -7.65 18.49 5.39
N GLN A 146 -7.67 19.39 6.36
CA GLN A 146 -6.48 19.78 7.10
C GLN A 146 -5.98 18.58 7.93
N PRO A 147 -4.65 18.46 8.14
CA PRO A 147 -4.12 17.48 9.07
C PRO A 147 -4.73 17.69 10.46
N PRO A 148 -5.15 16.62 11.14
CA PRO A 148 -5.63 16.72 12.51
C PRO A 148 -4.51 17.23 13.43
N ASP A 149 -4.85 18.03 14.42
CA ASP A 149 -3.94 18.31 15.52
C ASP A 149 -3.78 17.03 16.35
N LEU A 150 -2.57 16.47 16.39
CA LEU A 150 -2.24 15.25 17.12
C LEU A 150 -1.54 15.54 18.45
N ASN A 151 -1.38 16.80 18.85
CA ASN A 151 -0.72 17.16 20.10
C ASN A 151 -1.47 16.61 21.33
N PHE A 152 -2.80 16.41 21.22
CA PHE A 152 -3.56 15.78 22.29
C PHE A 152 -3.06 14.35 22.61
N LEU A 153 -2.49 13.62 21.64
CA LEU A 153 -1.90 12.30 21.89
C LEU A 153 -0.67 12.38 22.81
N ASN A 154 -0.04 13.56 22.90
CA ASN A 154 1.12 13.75 23.75
C ASN A 154 0.72 13.89 25.23
N THR A 155 -0.48 14.40 25.50
CA THR A 155 -0.98 14.71 26.85
C THR A 155 -2.14 13.80 27.30
N ALA A 156 -2.71 13.01 26.39
CA ALA A 156 -3.86 12.16 26.67
C ALA A 156 -3.57 11.13 27.77
N THR A 157 -4.49 11.04 28.72
CA THR A 157 -4.52 9.96 29.71
C THR A 157 -4.95 8.65 29.04
N GLN A 158 -4.67 7.53 29.72
CA GLN A 158 -5.06 6.20 29.23
C GLN A 158 -6.56 6.16 28.86
N THR A 159 -7.46 6.60 29.73
CA THR A 159 -8.92 6.69 29.48
C THR A 159 -9.28 7.51 28.24
N GLY A 160 -8.59 8.62 27.99
CA GLY A 160 -8.83 9.47 26.81
C GLY A 160 -8.45 8.80 25.49
N LEU A 161 -7.45 7.91 25.49
CA LEU A 161 -7.02 7.21 24.28
C LEU A 161 -7.95 6.08 23.86
N TRP A 162 -8.66 5.43 24.80
CA TRP A 162 -9.62 4.35 24.49
C TRP A 162 -10.88 4.84 23.80
N HIS A 163 -11.34 6.03 24.15
CA HIS A 163 -12.56 6.64 23.59
C HIS A 163 -12.29 7.54 22.39
N LEU A 164 -11.03 7.60 21.94
CA LEU A 164 -10.66 8.44 20.83
C LEU A 164 -11.20 7.89 19.52
N ASP A 165 -12.06 8.65 18.86
CA ASP A 165 -12.42 8.39 17.48
C ASP A 165 -11.20 8.61 16.57
N TRP A 166 -10.96 7.62 15.72
CA TRP A 166 -9.90 7.68 14.71
C TRP A 166 -10.52 7.51 13.31
N PRO A 167 -10.20 8.40 12.35
CA PRO A 167 -9.38 9.60 12.51
C PRO A 167 -10.05 10.67 13.40
N PRO A 168 -9.29 11.56 14.05
CA PRO A 168 -9.84 12.66 14.84
C PRO A 168 -10.68 13.59 13.96
N THR A 169 -11.52 14.43 14.58
CA THR A 169 -12.24 15.49 13.87
C THR A 169 -11.24 16.40 13.13
N ARG A 170 -11.51 16.64 11.84
CA ARG A 170 -10.67 17.44 10.95
C ARG A 170 -11.50 18.55 10.32
N SER A 171 -10.89 19.72 10.16
CA SER A 171 -11.44 20.80 9.35
C SER A 171 -11.20 20.53 7.87
N ARG A 172 -12.10 21.03 7.01
CA ARG A 172 -11.91 20.94 5.56
C ARG A 172 -10.74 21.82 5.11
N LEU A 173 -10.09 21.43 4.01
CA LEU A 173 -9.15 22.32 3.34
C LEU A 173 -9.86 23.61 2.88
N PRO A 174 -9.27 24.80 3.10
CA PRO A 174 -9.81 26.08 2.61
C PRO A 174 -9.94 26.11 1.09
N ARG A 175 -9.01 25.47 0.38
CA ARG A 175 -9.00 25.38 -1.08
C ARG A 175 -8.78 23.93 -1.50
N PRO A 176 -9.58 23.41 -2.46
CA PRO A 176 -9.34 22.07 -3.00
C PRO A 176 -8.02 22.04 -3.78
N LEU A 177 -7.37 20.88 -3.78
CA LEU A 177 -6.17 20.63 -4.57
C LEU A 177 -6.50 20.70 -6.08
N SER A 178 -5.61 21.32 -6.85
CA SER A 178 -5.63 21.24 -8.32
C SER A 178 -5.37 19.80 -8.81
N LYS A 179 -5.69 19.51 -10.08
CA LYS A 179 -5.41 18.20 -10.69
C LYS A 179 -3.92 17.85 -10.59
N THR A 180 -3.03 18.78 -10.93
CA THR A 180 -1.57 18.63 -10.83
C THR A 180 -1.12 18.36 -9.40
N GLN A 181 -1.62 19.12 -8.41
CA GLN A 181 -1.28 18.88 -7.00
C GLN A 181 -1.73 17.50 -6.53
N LYS A 182 -2.90 17.00 -6.97
CA LYS A 182 -3.34 15.64 -6.63
C LYS A 182 -2.38 14.60 -7.19
N ILE A 183 -1.94 14.73 -8.45
CA ILE A 183 -0.97 13.82 -9.06
C ILE A 183 0.34 13.82 -8.25
N GLU A 184 0.92 15.00 -8.03
CA GLU A 184 2.21 15.16 -7.33
C GLU A 184 2.13 14.65 -5.89
N TYR A 185 1.06 14.99 -5.16
CA TYR A 185 0.91 14.59 -3.77
C TYR A 185 0.69 13.09 -3.64
N THR A 186 -0.08 12.47 -4.53
CA THR A 186 -0.28 11.02 -4.53
C THR A 186 1.02 10.28 -4.85
N PHE A 187 1.80 10.76 -5.83
CA PHE A 187 3.11 10.18 -6.12
C PHE A 187 4.10 10.34 -4.96
N LEU A 188 4.18 11.54 -4.37
CA LEU A 188 5.05 11.80 -3.22
C LEU A 188 4.64 10.95 -2.01
N LEU A 189 3.33 10.76 -1.79
CA LEU A 189 2.81 9.85 -0.78
C LEU A 189 3.26 8.40 -1.02
N ALA A 190 3.23 7.92 -2.26
CA ALA A 190 3.74 6.59 -2.61
C ALA A 190 5.24 6.45 -2.27
N LYS A 191 6.03 7.46 -2.63
CA LYS A 191 7.48 7.49 -2.35
C LYS A 191 7.81 7.52 -0.86
N LEU A 192 7.07 8.31 -0.08
CA LEU A 192 7.26 8.38 1.37
C LEU A 192 6.91 7.05 2.05
N ARG A 193 5.81 6.41 1.63
CA ARG A 193 5.41 5.09 2.13
C ARG A 193 6.43 4.00 1.80
N GLU A 194 6.97 4.04 0.58
CA GLU A 194 8.06 3.14 0.15
C GLU A 194 9.33 3.34 0.98
N ALA A 195 9.77 4.59 1.16
CA ALA A 195 10.95 4.91 1.94
C ALA A 195 10.80 4.55 3.44
N GLU A 196 9.57 4.58 3.95
CA GLU A 196 9.22 4.18 5.32
C GLU A 196 9.18 2.66 5.52
N GLY A 197 9.11 1.87 4.44
CA GLY A 197 8.97 0.41 4.53
C GLY A 197 7.56 -0.05 4.92
N LEU A 198 6.53 0.68 4.49
CA LEU A 198 5.14 0.28 4.73
C LEU A 198 4.73 -0.89 3.80
N PRO A 199 3.61 -1.59 4.07
CA PRO A 199 3.20 -2.75 3.27
C PRO A 199 3.06 -2.46 1.77
N GLY A 200 3.48 -3.41 0.94
CA GLY A 200 3.54 -3.26 -0.52
C GLY A 200 2.19 -2.95 -1.16
N VAL A 201 1.09 -3.47 -0.61
CA VAL A 201 -0.29 -3.13 -1.08
C VAL A 201 -0.58 -1.64 -0.92
N THR A 202 -0.22 -1.04 0.22
CA THR A 202 -0.47 0.38 0.49
C THR A 202 0.37 1.28 -0.42
N ILE A 203 1.63 0.88 -0.68
CA ILE A 203 2.54 1.58 -1.59
C ILE A 203 2.04 1.45 -3.04
N GLY A 204 1.74 0.23 -3.47
CA GLY A 204 1.26 -0.07 -4.81
C GLY A 204 -0.02 0.68 -5.15
N LYS A 205 -0.94 0.81 -4.18
CA LYS A 205 -2.20 1.54 -4.37
C LYS A 205 -1.94 3.01 -4.67
N ALA A 206 -1.00 3.62 -3.95
CA ALA A 206 -0.66 5.02 -4.18
C ALA A 206 0.03 5.23 -5.53
N TYR A 207 0.90 4.30 -5.96
CA TYR A 207 1.50 4.36 -7.31
C TYR A 207 0.46 4.22 -8.43
N SER A 208 -0.48 3.28 -8.31
CA SER A 208 -1.50 3.09 -9.34
C SER A 208 -2.48 4.27 -9.39
N GLU A 209 -2.84 4.84 -8.24
CA GLU A 209 -3.67 6.04 -8.16
C GLU A 209 -2.94 7.25 -8.79
N ALA A 210 -1.64 7.43 -8.53
CA ALA A 210 -0.85 8.49 -9.17
C ALA A 210 -0.78 8.32 -10.69
N ALA A 211 -0.58 7.09 -11.17
CA ALA A 211 -0.55 6.77 -12.59
C ALA A 211 -1.90 7.08 -13.25
N TRP A 212 -2.99 6.69 -12.60
CA TRP A 212 -4.35 6.95 -13.07
C TRP A 212 -4.68 8.44 -13.15
N LEU A 213 -4.35 9.21 -12.12
CA LEU A 213 -4.57 10.66 -12.13
C LEU A 213 -3.77 11.35 -13.24
N LEU A 214 -2.53 10.93 -13.49
CA LEU A 214 -1.72 11.47 -14.57
C LEU A 214 -2.27 11.08 -15.94
N PHE A 215 -2.69 9.82 -16.10
CA PHE A 215 -3.35 9.31 -17.30
C PHE A 215 -4.60 10.15 -17.65
N GLN A 216 -5.53 10.30 -16.70
CA GLN A 216 -6.74 11.10 -16.91
C GLN A 216 -6.41 12.56 -17.25
N HIS A 217 -5.37 13.11 -16.64
CA HIS A 217 -4.95 14.48 -16.93
C HIS A 217 -4.46 14.63 -18.38
N LEU A 218 -3.77 13.62 -18.92
CA LEU A 218 -3.36 13.60 -20.32
C LEU A 218 -4.56 13.49 -21.27
N GLU A 219 -5.55 12.65 -20.93
CA GLU A 219 -6.79 12.56 -21.72
C GLU A 219 -7.55 13.89 -21.76
N ASP A 220 -7.70 14.54 -20.60
CA ASP A 220 -8.33 15.86 -20.51
C ASP A 220 -7.63 16.89 -21.41
N TYR A 221 -6.29 16.87 -21.45
CA TYR A 221 -5.52 17.77 -22.32
C TYR A 221 -5.76 17.53 -23.81
N VAL A 222 -5.85 16.27 -24.25
CA VAL A 222 -6.14 15.93 -25.65
C VAL A 222 -7.57 16.38 -26.01
N LEU A 223 -8.53 16.21 -25.10
CA LEU A 223 -9.90 16.66 -25.30
C LEU A 223 -10.02 18.20 -25.37
N GLU A 224 -9.28 18.94 -24.54
CA GLU A 224 -9.27 20.40 -24.55
C GLU A 224 -8.53 20.98 -25.77
N CYS A 225 -7.60 20.23 -26.37
CA CYS A 225 -6.79 20.64 -27.52
C CYS A 225 -6.80 19.57 -28.63
N PRO A 226 -7.87 19.48 -29.45
CA PRO A 226 -8.01 18.41 -30.45
C PRO A 226 -6.89 18.35 -31.49
N PHE A 227 -6.20 19.47 -31.74
CA PHE A 227 -5.04 19.52 -32.65
C PHE A 227 -3.80 18.78 -32.11
N LEU A 228 -3.84 18.34 -30.85
CA LEU A 228 -2.80 17.54 -30.20
C LEU A 228 -3.11 16.04 -30.19
N GLU A 229 -4.14 15.58 -30.92
CA GLU A 229 -4.52 14.15 -30.97
C GLU A 229 -3.35 13.25 -31.43
N ASP A 230 -2.45 13.78 -32.27
CA ASP A 230 -1.25 13.09 -32.76
C ASP A 230 0.01 13.36 -31.90
N LEU A 231 -0.08 14.19 -30.84
CA LEU A 231 1.07 14.57 -30.01
C LEU A 231 1.20 13.63 -28.80
N VAL A 232 2.32 12.93 -28.72
CA VAL A 232 2.66 12.10 -27.55
C VAL A 232 3.49 12.88 -26.55
N PHE A 233 2.95 13.07 -25.34
CA PHE A 233 3.72 13.56 -24.19
C PHE A 233 4.60 12.44 -23.61
N LEU A 234 5.80 12.27 -24.17
CA LEU A 234 6.69 11.14 -23.88
C LEU A 234 7.02 10.99 -22.38
N GLU A 235 7.36 12.07 -21.68
CA GLU A 235 7.75 11.98 -20.27
C GLU A 235 6.58 11.62 -19.34
N PRO A 236 5.40 12.27 -19.43
CA PRO A 236 4.22 11.80 -18.70
C PRO A 236 3.83 10.36 -19.00
N ALA A 237 3.92 9.92 -20.26
CA ALA A 237 3.67 8.53 -20.65
C ALA A 237 4.60 7.54 -19.94
N ARG A 238 5.91 7.85 -19.92
CA ARG A 238 6.92 7.07 -19.21
C ARG A 238 6.64 7.01 -17.71
N CYS A 239 6.20 8.12 -17.11
CA CYS A 239 5.80 8.16 -15.70
C CYS A 239 4.61 7.23 -15.43
N VAL A 240 3.52 7.31 -16.21
CA VAL A 240 2.36 6.43 -16.08
C VAL A 240 2.79 4.96 -16.15
N GLN A 241 3.58 4.59 -17.15
CA GLN A 241 4.07 3.23 -17.31
C GLN A 241 4.94 2.79 -16.12
N ALA A 242 5.93 3.59 -15.73
CA ALA A 242 6.85 3.25 -14.65
C ALA A 242 6.13 3.08 -13.31
N TRP A 243 5.18 3.97 -13.00
CA TRP A 243 4.42 3.91 -11.75
C TRP A 243 3.46 2.73 -11.74
N MET A 244 2.82 2.43 -12.87
CA MET A 244 1.90 1.31 -12.96
C MET A 244 2.61 -0.06 -12.88
N LEU A 245 3.74 -0.22 -13.57
CA LEU A 245 4.55 -1.42 -13.46
C LEU A 245 5.07 -1.63 -12.04
N LYS A 246 5.49 -0.55 -11.36
CA LYS A 246 5.89 -0.60 -9.95
C LYS A 246 4.73 -1.01 -9.04
N ALA A 247 3.53 -0.49 -9.27
CA ALA A 247 2.35 -0.88 -8.52
C ALA A 247 2.06 -2.37 -8.69
N LEU A 248 2.05 -2.87 -9.93
CA LEU A 248 1.80 -4.28 -10.25
C LEU A 248 2.81 -5.22 -9.59
N ASP A 249 4.10 -4.89 -9.65
CA ASP A 249 5.16 -5.67 -8.98
C ASP A 249 4.96 -5.76 -7.46
N LEU A 250 4.58 -4.65 -6.82
CA LEU A 250 4.28 -4.62 -5.39
C LEU A 250 3.06 -5.47 -5.04
N TYR A 251 1.96 -5.33 -5.77
CA TYR A 251 0.75 -6.12 -5.52
C TYR A 251 0.93 -7.61 -5.79
N GLN A 252 1.68 -7.98 -6.84
CA GLN A 252 1.98 -9.38 -7.12
C GLN A 252 2.77 -10.04 -5.99
N LYS A 253 3.62 -9.28 -5.29
CA LYS A 253 4.37 -9.75 -4.12
C LYS A 253 3.50 -9.82 -2.87
N SER A 254 2.65 -8.81 -2.65
CA SER A 254 1.93 -8.62 -1.39
C SER A 254 0.48 -9.12 -1.40
N CYS A 255 -0.04 -9.67 -2.51
CA CYS A 255 -1.39 -10.23 -2.58
C CYS A 255 -1.39 -11.67 -3.14
N PRO A 256 -2.31 -12.54 -2.67
CA PRO A 256 -2.49 -13.85 -3.26
C PRO A 256 -3.01 -13.76 -4.71
N PRO A 257 -2.77 -14.79 -5.54
CA PRO A 257 -3.31 -14.86 -6.90
C PRO A 257 -4.83 -14.69 -6.90
N GLY A 258 -5.35 -13.81 -7.77
CA GLY A 258 -6.79 -13.55 -7.89
C GLY A 258 -7.35 -12.53 -6.90
N HIS A 259 -6.52 -11.87 -6.08
CA HIS A 259 -6.97 -10.76 -5.24
C HIS A 259 -7.69 -9.67 -6.09
N GLN A 260 -8.84 -9.19 -5.63
CA GLN A 260 -9.69 -8.27 -6.41
C GLN A 260 -8.94 -6.99 -6.81
N ASN A 261 -8.22 -6.37 -5.87
CA ASN A 261 -7.43 -5.17 -6.16
C ASN A 261 -6.38 -5.40 -7.26
N LEU A 262 -5.72 -6.57 -7.30
CA LEU A 262 -4.76 -6.88 -8.35
C LEU A 262 -5.44 -6.99 -9.72
N ARG A 263 -6.65 -7.58 -9.77
CA ARG A 263 -7.46 -7.65 -11.01
C ARG A 263 -7.87 -6.27 -11.50
N THR A 264 -8.46 -5.44 -10.64
CA THR A 264 -8.82 -4.07 -10.97
C THR A 264 -7.61 -3.27 -11.46
N MET A 265 -6.45 -3.47 -10.82
CA MET A 265 -5.23 -2.78 -11.23
C MET A 265 -4.72 -3.29 -12.60
N GLN A 266 -4.84 -4.57 -12.90
CA GLN A 266 -4.54 -5.11 -14.23
C GLN A 266 -5.49 -4.57 -15.31
N GLU A 267 -6.78 -4.45 -15.00
CA GLU A 267 -7.79 -3.86 -15.90
C GLU A 267 -7.46 -2.38 -16.20
N ASN A 268 -7.20 -1.59 -15.16
CA ASN A 268 -6.78 -0.19 -15.33
C ASN A 268 -5.50 -0.09 -16.17
N TRP A 269 -4.55 -1.03 -16.01
CA TRP A 269 -3.34 -1.04 -16.83
C TRP A 269 -3.62 -1.33 -18.32
N VAL A 270 -4.57 -2.22 -18.61
CA VAL A 270 -5.01 -2.50 -19.99
C VAL A 270 -5.62 -1.25 -20.61
N GLU A 271 -6.46 -0.53 -19.89
CA GLU A 271 -7.05 0.74 -20.33
C GLU A 271 -5.95 1.79 -20.58
N MET A 272 -5.02 1.96 -19.64
CA MET A 272 -3.92 2.92 -19.78
C MET A 272 -3.03 2.67 -21.00
N ARG A 273 -2.91 1.40 -21.41
CA ARG A 273 -2.16 0.99 -22.61
C ARG A 273 -2.90 1.23 -23.92
N GLN A 274 -4.22 1.42 -23.88
CA GLN A 274 -5.03 1.69 -25.07
C GLN A 274 -4.95 3.16 -25.48
N LEU A 275 -4.53 4.07 -24.60
CA LEU A 275 -4.09 5.39 -25.03
C LEU A 275 -2.96 5.21 -26.03
N ARG A 276 -3.20 5.71 -27.24
CA ARG A 276 -2.27 5.68 -28.35
C ARG A 276 -1.04 6.52 -28.01
N PHE A 277 -0.06 5.93 -27.34
CA PHE A 277 1.33 6.37 -27.47
C PHE A 277 1.83 5.87 -28.84
N VAL A 278 1.38 6.52 -29.93
CA VAL A 278 1.73 6.10 -31.30
C VAL A 278 3.23 6.23 -31.49
N GLY A 279 3.91 5.09 -31.45
CA GLY A 279 5.19 4.84 -32.09
C GLY A 279 5.15 3.58 -32.92
N ASP A 280 3.96 3.15 -33.38
CA ASP A 280 3.81 1.98 -34.25
C ASP A 280 3.63 2.44 -35.70
N SER A 281 4.74 2.35 -36.43
CA SER A 281 4.86 2.63 -37.86
C SER A 281 3.91 1.75 -38.67
N ASN A 282 2.74 2.26 -39.04
CA ASN A 282 1.90 1.70 -40.10
C ASN A 282 1.92 2.56 -41.37
N LEU A 283 3.15 2.82 -41.86
CA LEU A 283 3.43 3.12 -43.26
C LEU A 283 4.20 1.94 -43.90
N ALA A 284 3.61 0.75 -43.84
CA ALA A 284 3.92 -0.36 -44.74
C ALA A 284 2.66 -1.23 -44.77
N GLY A 285 1.77 -1.07 -45.74
CA GLY A 285 1.99 -1.71 -47.03
C GLY A 285 1.25 -3.05 -47.05
N ARG A 286 0.08 -3.03 -47.70
CA ARG A 286 -0.61 -4.16 -48.37
C ARG A 286 -0.09 -5.57 -48.07
N SER A 287 -0.96 -6.37 -47.45
CA SER A 287 -1.19 -7.81 -47.66
C SER A 287 -0.10 -8.63 -48.38
N VAL A 288 0.55 -9.55 -47.68
CA VAL A 288 0.74 -10.96 -48.11
C VAL A 288 0.86 -11.86 -46.88
N SER A 289 0.16 -12.99 -46.93
CA SER A 289 0.12 -14.14 -46.04
C SER A 289 1.48 -14.80 -45.72
N SER A 290 1.68 -15.32 -44.50
CA SER A 290 1.82 -16.78 -44.23
C SER A 290 2.27 -17.08 -42.78
N ASN A 291 1.89 -18.26 -42.31
CA ASN A 291 2.09 -18.83 -40.97
C ASN A 291 3.56 -18.92 -40.50
N ARG A 292 3.80 -18.67 -39.21
CA ARG A 292 4.59 -19.58 -38.34
C ARG A 292 4.45 -19.24 -36.85
N LEU A 293 4.10 -20.26 -36.06
CA LEU A 293 4.22 -20.34 -34.61
C LEU A 293 5.70 -20.38 -34.22
N VAL A 294 6.15 -19.48 -33.33
CA VAL A 294 7.35 -19.65 -32.51
C VAL A 294 7.11 -19.04 -31.12
N HIS A 295 7.41 -19.83 -30.10
CA HIS A 295 7.45 -19.54 -28.66
C HIS A 295 8.56 -18.53 -28.30
N ASP A 296 8.41 -17.91 -27.12
CA ASP A 296 9.36 -17.03 -26.40
C ASP A 296 9.63 -15.63 -26.99
N ASP A 297 9.14 -14.60 -26.28
CA ASP A 297 10.02 -13.54 -25.74
C ASP A 297 9.22 -12.57 -24.85
N GLU A 298 9.53 -12.56 -23.55
CA GLU A 298 9.11 -11.56 -22.54
C GLU A 298 9.84 -10.20 -22.70
N GLN A 299 10.34 -9.87 -23.91
CA GLN A 299 11.10 -8.63 -24.19
C GLN A 299 10.61 -7.86 -25.41
N ARG A 300 9.30 -7.77 -25.65
CA ARG A 300 8.76 -6.66 -26.46
C ARG A 300 8.71 -5.38 -25.62
N VAL A 301 9.91 -4.88 -25.32
CA VAL A 301 10.18 -3.49 -25.01
C VAL A 301 9.66 -2.67 -26.19
N PHE A 302 8.88 -1.64 -25.90
CA PHE A 302 8.43 -0.64 -26.87
C PHE A 302 9.60 -0.19 -27.76
N SER A 303 9.66 -0.70 -28.99
CA SER A 303 10.50 -0.12 -30.04
C SER A 303 9.79 1.15 -30.51
N LEU A 304 10.08 2.28 -29.85
CA LEU A 304 9.62 3.58 -30.30
C LEU A 304 10.50 4.01 -31.48
N VAL A 305 10.02 3.85 -32.71
CA VAL A 305 10.71 4.39 -33.89
C VAL A 305 10.48 5.90 -33.90
N ILE A 306 11.51 6.67 -33.54
CA ILE A 306 11.51 8.12 -33.63
C ILE A 306 11.81 8.50 -35.08
N THR A 307 10.79 8.78 -35.88
CA THR A 307 10.97 9.62 -37.08
C THR A 307 10.90 11.07 -36.65
N ALA A 308 12.07 11.71 -36.56
CA ALA A 308 12.17 13.16 -36.51
C ALA A 308 11.58 13.73 -37.81
N ILE A 309 10.49 14.47 -37.72
CA ILE A 309 10.02 15.30 -38.83
C ILE A 309 10.86 16.58 -38.77
N ALA A 310 11.72 16.75 -39.79
CA ALA A 310 12.50 17.96 -40.04
C ALA A 310 11.62 19.06 -40.67
#